data_AF-A0A920MD17-F1
#
_entry.id   AF-A0A920MD17-F1
#
_cell.length_a   1.000
_cell.length_b   1.000
_cell.length_c   1.000
_cell.angle_alpha   90.00
_cell.angle_beta   90.00
_cell.angle_gamma   90.00
#
_symmetry.space_group_name_H-M   'P 1'
#
loop_
_entity.id
_entity.type
_entity.pdbx_description
1 polymer ?
#
loop_
_entity_poly.entity_id
_entity_poly.type
_entity_poly.pdbx_seq_one_letter_code
_entity_poly.pdbx_strand_id
1 'polypeptide(L)' 'MIDVLTSAFEEVWIISEKNKVDLRTAALIKGIKKVAAAKLTRGLFP' A
#
# COMPACT_ATOMS: atom_id res chain seq x y z
N MET A 1 9.16 16.82 2.43
CA MET A 1 7.90 16.55 1.70
C MET A 1 8.15 15.78 0.41
N ILE A 2 9.12 16.18 -0.42
CA ILE A 2 9.47 15.48 -1.66
C ILE A 2 9.78 14.01 -1.39
N ASP A 3 10.64 13.69 -0.41
CA ASP A 3 11.06 12.30 -0.12
C ASP A 3 9.90 11.36 0.24
N VAL A 4 8.90 11.87 0.98
CA VAL A 4 7.71 11.09 1.37
C VAL A 4 6.83 10.81 0.15
N LEU A 5 6.67 11.78 -0.74
CA LEU A 5 5.88 11.61 -1.97
C LEU A 5 6.59 10.70 -2.97
N THR A 6 7.91 10.85 -3.12
CA THR A 6 8.75 10.01 -3.99
C THR A 6 8.71 8.55 -3.54
N SER A 7 9.01 8.27 -2.27
CA SER A 7 8.94 6.90 -1.73
C SER A 7 7.52 6.33 -1.82
N ALA A 8 6.49 7.15 -1.55
CA ALA A 8 5.11 6.69 -1.66
C ALA A 8 4.75 6.27 -3.09
N PHE A 9 5.21 7.03 -4.08
CA PHE A 9 5.01 6.74 -5.51
C PHE A 9 5.78 5.50 -5.95
N GLU A 10 7.07 5.38 -5.59
CA GLU A 10 7.90 4.22 -5.93
C GLU A 10 7.27 2.90 -5.46
N GLU A 11 6.74 2.88 -4.24
CA GLU A 11 6.04 1.69 -3.72
C GLU A 11 4.77 1.36 -4.53
N VAL A 12 4.02 2.37 -4.98
CA VAL A 12 2.83 2.16 -5.83
C VAL A 12 3.24 1.62 -7.21
N TRP A 13 4.31 2.18 -7.79
CA TRP A 13 4.87 1.72 -9.06
C TRP A 13 5.33 0.26 -9.01
N ILE A 14 6.05 -0.12 -7.95
CA ILE A 14 6.49 -1.51 -7.76
C ILE A 14 5.27 -2.46 -7.67
N ILE A 15 4.20 -2.04 -7.00
CA ILE A 15 2.97 -2.84 -6.89
C ILE A 15 2.25 -2.96 -8.23
N SER A 16 2.17 -1.89 -9.03
CA SER A 16 1.52 -1.94 -10.35
C SER A 16 2.25 -2.90 -11.28
N GLU A 17 3.59 -2.80 -11.36
CA GLU A 17 4.40 -3.67 -12.21
C GLU A 17 4.30 -5.13 -11.79
N LYS A 18 4.39 -5.40 -10.48
CA LYS A 18 4.31 -6.76 -9.93
C LYS A 18 2.96 -7.43 -10.18
N ASN A 19 1.86 -6.69 -10.06
CA ASN A 19 0.51 -7.24 -10.15
C ASN A 19 -0.17 -7.00 -11.51
N LYS A 20 0.51 -6.30 -12.44
CA LYS A 20 0.00 -5.92 -13.77
C LYS A 20 -1.35 -5.19 -13.71
N VAL A 21 -1.45 -4.20 -12.82
CA VAL A 21 -2.65 -3.37 -12.62
C VAL A 21 -2.32 -1.89 -12.81
N ASP A 22 -3.34 -1.06 -13.03
CA ASP A 22 -3.14 0.38 -13.09
C ASP A 22 -2.69 0.98 -11.74
N LEU A 23 -2.09 2.18 -11.78
CA LEU A 23 -1.55 2.86 -10.59
C LEU A 23 -2.61 3.18 -9.54
N ARG A 24 -3.87 3.44 -9.94
CA ARG A 24 -4.97 3.69 -8.99
C ARG A 24 -5.28 2.41 -8.23
N THR A 25 -5.39 1.28 -8.90
CA THR A 25 -5.58 -0.03 -8.27
C THR A 25 -4.40 -0.39 -7.38
N ALA A 26 -3.16 -0.17 -7.81
CA ALA A 26 -1.96 -0.40 -7.00
C ALA A 26 -1.93 0.45 -5.72
N ALA A 27 -2.35 1.72 -5.79
CA ALA A 27 -2.44 2.60 -4.63
C ALA A 27 -3.47 2.09 -3.60
N LEU A 28 -4.63 1.59 -4.08
CA LEU A 28 -5.63 0.96 -3.22
C LEU A 28 -5.10 -0.31 -2.55
N ILE A 29 -4.43 -1.18 -3.30
CA ILE A 29 -3.79 -2.40 -2.78
C ILE A 29 -2.81 -2.05 -1.65
N LYS A 30 -1.95 -1.03 -1.85
CA LYS A 30 -0.99 -0.57 -0.85
C LYS A 30 -1.69 -0.13 0.44
N GLY A 31 -2.70 0.73 0.32
CA GLY A 31 -3.45 1.26 1.46
C GLY A 31 -4.14 0.16 2.26
N ILE A 32 -4.85 -0.74 1.57
CA ILE A 32 -5.58 -1.86 2.20
C ILE A 32 -4.61 -2.80 2.91
N LYS A 33 -3.49 -3.18 2.27
CA LYS A 33 -2.50 -4.07 2.90
C LYS A 33 -1.94 -3.51 4.19
N LYS A 34 -1.64 -2.20 4.25
CA LYS A 34 -1.12 -1.55 5.45
C LYS A 34 -2.12 -1.59 6.60
N VAL A 35 -3.38 -1.26 6.33
CA VAL A 35 -4.45 -1.25 7.35
C VAL A 35 -4.78 -2.68 7.79
N ALA A 36 -4.89 -3.62 6.85
CA ALA A 36 -5.17 -5.03 7.13
C ALA A 36 -4.06 -5.66 7.99
N ALA A 37 -2.79 -5.41 7.67
CA ALA A 37 -1.66 -5.87 8.48
C ALA A 37 -1.71 -5.30 9.90
N ALA A 38 -1.94 -3.99 10.04
CA ALA A 38 -2.08 -3.36 11.35
C ALA A 38 -3.26 -3.93 12.16
N LYS A 39 -4.40 -4.19 11.51
CA LYS A 39 -5.57 -4.80 12.15
C LYS A 39 -5.27 -6.24 12.58
N LEU A 40 -4.61 -7.03 11.74
CA LEU A 40 -4.23 -8.40 12.05
C LEU A 40 -3.27 -8.45 13.24
N THR A 41 -2.25 -7.59 13.28
CA THR A 41 -1.30 -7.50 14.39
C THR A 41 -1.96 -7.11 15.71
N ARG A 42 -2.95 -6.21 15.67
CA ARG A 42 -3.67 -5.77 16.88
C ARG A 42 -4.71 -6.78 17.36
N GLY A 43 -5.14 -7.71 16.51
CA GLY A 43 -6.19 -8.67 16.80
C GLY A 43 -7.59 -8.05 16.87
N LEU A 44 -8.58 -8.89 17.21
CA LEU A 44 -9.82 -8.41 17.80
C LEU A 44 -9.62 -8.38 19.32
N PHE A 45 -10.11 -7.31 19.95
CA PHE A 45 -10.20 -7.25 21.40
C PHE A 45 -11.54 -6.61 21.80
N PRO A 46 -12.27 -7.17 22.79
CA PRO A 46 -11.97 -8.46 23.43
C PRO A 46 -11.85 -9.62 22.43
#